data_AF-A0A6P0XET4-F1
#
_entry.id   AF-A0A6P0XET4-F1
#
_cell.length_a   1.000
_cell.length_b   1.000
_cell.length_c   1.000
_cell.angle_alpha   90.00
_cell.angle_beta   90.00
_cell.angle_gamma   90.00
#
_symmetry.space_group_name_H-M   'P 1'
#
loop_
_entity.id
_entity.type
_entity.pdbx_description
1 polymer ?
#
loop_
_entity_poly.entity_id
_entity_poly.type
_entity_poly.pdbx_seq_one_letter_code
_entity_poly.pdbx_strand_id
1 'polypeptide(L)' 'AESLQYESFESGLLDYPHYTRPSNFRGWKVPEVLLSGNHAKIAEWRYQQQIQRTKKRRPDLIKNDDNLIE' A
#
# COMPACT_ATOMS: atom_id res chain seq x y z
N ALA A 1 14.75 3.02 14.61
CA ALA A 1 14.79 3.72 13.31
C ALA A 1 14.39 2.71 12.24
N GLU A 2 13.08 2.59 11.98
CA GLU A 2 12.48 1.57 11.09
C GLU A 2 11.97 2.25 9.79
N SER A 3 12.63 3.35 9.41
CA SER A 3 12.12 4.31 8.41
C SER A 3 12.57 4.00 6.97
N LEU A 4 13.40 2.97 6.76
CA LEU A 4 14.05 2.71 5.46
C LEU A 4 13.59 1.43 4.76
N GLN A 5 12.79 0.56 5.40
CA GLN A 5 12.41 -0.73 4.79
C GLN A 5 11.23 -0.67 3.80
N TYR A 6 10.62 0.51 3.60
CA TYR A 6 9.46 0.67 2.73
C TYR A 6 9.62 1.86 1.78
N GLU A 7 10.84 2.11 1.28
CA GLU A 7 11.03 3.07 0.21
C GLU A 7 10.35 2.53 -1.06
N SER A 8 9.40 3.31 -1.59
CA SER A 8 8.48 2.95 -2.68
C SER A 8 9.13 2.70 -4.05
N PHE A 9 10.44 2.51 -4.09
CA PHE A 9 11.21 2.27 -5.30
C PHE A 9 11.97 0.94 -5.26
N GLU A 10 12.06 0.26 -4.12
CA GLU A 10 12.81 -1.01 -4.02
C GLU A 10 12.05 -2.20 -4.62
N SER A 11 10.72 -2.15 -4.73
CA SER A 11 9.88 -3.29 -5.13
C SER A 11 9.12 -3.11 -6.44
N GLY A 12 9.42 -2.07 -7.24
CA GLY A 12 8.67 -1.79 -8.48
C GLY A 12 7.20 -1.38 -8.25
N LEU A 13 6.78 -1.19 -7.01
CA LEU A 13 5.41 -0.80 -6.64
C LEU A 13 5.38 0.60 -6.03
N LEU A 14 4.37 1.39 -6.42
CA LEU A 14 4.05 2.66 -5.79
C LEU A 14 3.60 2.48 -4.34
N ASP A 15 3.82 3.51 -3.52
CA ASP A 15 3.45 3.51 -2.10
C ASP A 15 1.94 3.29 -1.84
N TYR A 16 1.63 2.77 -0.64
CA TYR A 16 0.27 2.63 -0.16
C TYR A 16 -0.31 3.98 0.31
N PRO A 17 -1.65 4.11 0.38
CA PRO A 17 -2.27 5.30 0.94
C PRO A 17 -2.06 5.37 2.47
N HIS A 18 -1.61 6.54 2.93
CA HIS A 18 -1.40 6.84 4.35
C HIS A 18 -2.62 7.52 4.95
N TYR A 19 -2.94 7.14 6.18
CA TYR A 19 -4.07 7.68 6.94
C TYR A 19 -3.56 8.20 8.27
N THR A 20 -4.15 9.30 8.72
CA THR A 20 -3.89 9.89 10.03
C THR A 20 -5.20 10.31 10.67
N ARG A 21 -5.15 10.72 11.93
CA ARG A 21 -6.32 11.21 12.67
C ARG A 21 -6.86 12.49 12.02
N PRO A 22 -8.19 12.71 12.03
CA PRO A 22 -9.26 11.88 12.61
C PRO A 22 -9.68 10.69 11.74
N SER A 23 -10.34 9.68 12.33
CA SER A 23 -10.78 8.45 11.65
C SER A 23 -11.84 8.67 10.55
N ASN A 24 -12.51 9.82 10.55
CA ASN A 24 -13.39 10.29 9.49
C ASN A 24 -13.07 11.76 9.21
N PHE A 25 -12.63 12.04 7.99
CA PHE A 25 -12.34 13.40 7.54
C PHE A 25 -13.18 13.72 6.32
N ARG A 26 -14.10 14.70 6.42
CA ARG A 26 -14.98 15.12 5.31
C ARG A 26 -15.78 13.96 4.66
N GLY A 27 -16.14 12.94 5.44
CA GLY A 27 -16.82 11.73 4.94
C GLY A 27 -15.88 10.60 4.49
N TRP A 28 -14.58 10.85 4.45
CA TRP A 28 -13.55 9.86 4.10
C TRP A 28 -13.19 9.09 5.37
N LYS A 29 -13.65 7.84 5.43
CA LYS A 29 -13.38 6.95 6.56
C LYS A 29 -12.06 6.22 6.38
N VAL A 30 -11.31 6.07 7.46
CA VAL A 30 -10.16 5.17 7.53
C VAL A 30 -10.66 3.73 7.37
N PRO A 31 -10.05 2.91 6.50
CA PRO A 31 -10.37 1.50 6.36
C PRO A 31 -10.34 0.76 7.70
N GLU A 32 -11.36 -0.06 7.97
CA GLU A 32 -11.48 -0.79 9.25
C GLU A 32 -10.28 -1.71 9.53
N VAL A 33 -9.66 -2.26 8.47
CA VAL A 33 -8.44 -3.06 8.59
C VAL A 33 -7.29 -2.29 9.25
N LEU A 34 -7.17 -0.98 8.99
CA LEU A 34 -6.18 -0.12 9.62
C LEU A 34 -6.53 0.23 11.08
N LEU A 35 -7.80 0.09 11.47
CA LEU A 35 -8.28 0.28 12.84
C LEU A 35 -8.26 -1.02 13.67
N SER A 36 -8.07 -2.18 13.02
CA SER A 36 -8.19 -3.50 13.65
C SER A 36 -7.03 -3.88 14.58
N GLY A 37 -5.88 -3.18 14.50
CA GLY A 37 -4.65 -3.55 15.21
C GLY A 37 -4.00 -4.86 14.72
N ASN A 38 -4.56 -5.52 13.72
CA ASN A 38 -3.99 -6.75 13.16
C ASN A 38 -2.89 -6.41 12.15
N HIS A 39 -1.63 -6.47 12.60
CA HIS A 39 -0.47 -6.12 11.79
C HIS A 39 -0.35 -6.95 10.50
N ALA A 40 -0.71 -8.23 10.51
CA ALA A 40 -0.66 -9.08 9.32
C ALA A 40 -1.68 -8.63 8.26
N LYS A 41 -2.93 -8.38 8.68
CA LYS A 41 -3.97 -7.85 7.78
C LYS A 41 -3.65 -6.46 7.26
N ILE A 42 -3.01 -5.62 8.09
CA ILE A 42 -2.56 -4.28 7.68
C ILE A 42 -1.46 -4.39 6.61
N ALA A 43 -0.48 -5.28 6.79
CA ALA A 43 0.58 -5.50 5.82
C ALA A 43 0.02 -6.02 4.47
N GLU A 44 -0.86 -7.01 4.51
CA GLU A 44 -1.54 -7.55 3.33
C GLU A 44 -2.34 -6.45 2.62
N TRP A 45 -3.13 -5.68 3.37
CA TRP A 45 -3.91 -4.58 2.80
C TRP A 45 -3.02 -3.51 2.16
N ARG A 46 -1.90 -3.14 2.80
CA ARG A 46 -0.93 -2.18 2.26
C ARG A 46 -0.36 -2.69 0.94
N TYR A 47 0.07 -3.94 0.88
CA TYR A 47 0.59 -4.55 -0.35
C TYR A 47 -0.45 -4.56 -1.48
N GLN A 48 -1.68 -4.95 -1.19
CA GLN A 48 -2.77 -4.89 -2.16
C GLN A 48 -3.03 -3.46 -2.67
N GLN A 49 -3.00 -2.45 -1.80
CA GLN A 49 -3.15 -1.06 -2.22
C GLN A 49 -1.99 -0.60 -3.11
N GLN A 50 -0.75 -1.00 -2.81
CA GLN A 50 0.41 -0.68 -3.65
C GLN A 50 0.22 -1.24 -5.07
N ILE A 51 -0.15 -2.53 -5.19
CA ILE A 51 -0.42 -3.16 -6.50
C ILE A 51 -1.52 -2.40 -7.24
N GLN A 52 -2.67 -2.16 -6.61
CA GLN A 52 -3.80 -1.50 -7.26
C GLN A 52 -3.46 -0.09 -7.73
N ARG A 53 -2.74 0.66 -6.90
CA ARG A 53 -2.33 2.03 -7.20
C ARG A 53 -1.29 2.07 -8.33
N THR A 54 -0.37 1.11 -8.34
CA THR A 54 0.63 0.92 -9.39
C THR A 54 -0.05 0.55 -10.71
N LYS A 55 -0.92 -0.47 -10.73
CA LYS A 55 -1.72 -0.85 -11.92
C LYS A 55 -2.48 0.33 -12.52
N LYS A 56 -3.05 1.18 -11.66
CA LYS A 56 -3.87 2.32 -12.10
C LYS A 56 -3.06 3.52 -12.57
N ARG A 57 -1.92 3.83 -11.93
CA ARG A 57 -1.16 5.08 -12.20
C ARG A 57 0.11 4.87 -13.01
N ARG A 58 0.79 3.75 -12.80
CA ARG A 58 2.07 3.39 -13.40
C ARG A 58 2.09 1.89 -13.76
N PRO A 59 1.21 1.44 -14.67
CA PRO A 59 1.19 0.03 -15.09
C PRO A 59 2.51 -0.41 -15.75
N ASP A 60 3.31 0.55 -16.20
CA ASP A 60 4.67 0.34 -16.72
C ASP A 60 5.62 -0.27 -15.70
N LEU A 61 5.46 0.03 -14.40
CA LEU A 61 6.35 -0.48 -13.36
C LEU A 61 6.14 -1.97 -13.07
N ILE A 62 4.92 -2.49 -13.30
CA ILE A 62 4.57 -3.90 -13.06
C ILE A 62 5.11 -4.81 -14.15
N LYS A 63 5.22 -4.30 -15.39
CA LYS A 63 5.70 -5.10 -16.54
C LYS A 63 7.20 -5.40 -16.47
N ASN A 64 7.95 -4.68 -15.65
CA ASN A 64 9.38 -4.95 -15.47
C ASN A 64 9.63 -6.00 -14.37
N ASP A 65 8.57 -6.44 -13.69
CA ASP A 65 8.65 -7.40 -12.59
C ASP A 65 8.02 -8.74 -13.04
N ASP A 66 8.60 -9.32 -14.10
CA ASP A 66 8.28 -10.66 -14.62
C ASP A 66 8.58 -11.80 -13.61
N ASN A 67 8.96 -11.48 -12.36
CA ASN A 67 9.19 -12.43 -11.26
C ASN A 67 7.96 -12.70 -10.37
N LEU A 68 6.79 -12.11 -10.67
CA LEU A 68 5.56 -12.27 -9.86
C LEU A 68 4.50 -13.18 -10.51
N ILE A 69 4.87 -13.92 -11.55
CA ILE A 69 4.04 -14.96 -12.19
C ILE A 69 4.80 -16.30 -12.12
N GLU A 70 4.90 -16.86 -10.91
CA GLU A 70 5.00 -18.32 -10.69
C GLU A 70 4.14 -18.71 -9.50
#